data_AF-A0AAV0DRV6-F1
#
_entry.id   AF-A0AAV0DRV6-F1
#
_cell.length_a   1.000
_cell.length_b   1.000
_cell.length_c   1.000
_cell.angle_alpha   90.00
_cell.angle_beta   90.00
_cell.angle_gamma   90.00
#
_symmetry.space_group_name_H-M   'P 1'
#
loop_
_entity.id
_entity.type
_entity.pdbx_description
1 polymer ?
#
loop_
_entity_poly.entity_id
_entity_poly.type
_entity_poly.pdbx_seq_one_letter_code
_entity_poly.pdbx_strand_id
1 'polypeptide(L)' 'MLKKYVRDPSHILEKPLVEIREDLQYAVEPVKIVGQQVKKLRNKEIPVVKVLWRSDRVEEETWETEVSMREQYPFLFD' A
#
# COMPACT_ATOMS: atom_id res chain seq x y z
N MET A 1 -14.72 37.94 4.09
CA MET A 1 -13.46 38.71 4.16
C MET A 1 -12.40 37.84 4.82
N LEU A 2 -11.28 37.59 4.13
CA LEU A 2 -10.14 36.84 4.68
C LEU A 2 -9.37 37.73 5.65
N LYS A 3 -9.05 37.22 6.84
CA LYS A 3 -8.21 37.92 7.82
C LYS A 3 -6.75 37.66 7.51
N LYS A 4 -5.90 38.68 7.72
CA LYS A 4 -4.45 38.56 7.57
C LYS A 4 -3.92 37.55 8.60
N TYR A 5 -3.24 36.52 8.11
CA TYR A 5 -2.54 35.56 8.95
C TYR A 5 -1.25 36.18 9.52
N VAL A 6 -1.01 35.98 10.82
CA VAL A 6 0.24 36.32 11.51
C VAL A 6 1.02 35.01 11.67
N ARG A 7 2.24 34.95 11.12
CA ARG A 7 3.08 33.75 11.18
C ARG A 7 3.50 33.48 12.63
N ASP A 8 3.16 32.30 13.13
CA ASP A 8 3.64 31.74 14.40
C ASP A 8 4.53 30.52 14.08
N PRO A 9 5.77 30.45 14.59
CA PRO A 9 6.65 29.29 14.45
C PRO A 9 6.03 27.97 14.95
N SER A 10 5.11 28.01 15.91
CA SER A 10 4.41 26.82 16.42
C SER A 10 3.36 26.26 15.45
N HIS A 11 2.91 27.06 14.47
CA HIS A 11 2.02 26.60 13.40
C HIS A 11 2.77 25.84 12.29
N ILE A 12 4.10 25.74 12.37
CA ILE A 12 4.88 24.89 11.48
C ILE A 12 4.62 23.46 11.92
N LEU A 13 3.73 22.78 11.20
CA LEU A 13 3.58 21.34 11.32
C LEU A 13 4.91 20.69 10.93
N GLU A 14 5.42 19.81 11.78
CA GLU A 14 6.56 18.97 11.43
C GLU A 14 6.21 18.23 10.14
N LYS A 15 7.06 18.37 9.12
CA LYS A 15 6.90 17.59 7.90
C LYS A 15 6.95 16.12 8.32
N PRO A 16 5.93 15.32 8.00
CA PRO A 16 6.07 13.89 8.19
C PRO A 16 7.29 13.45 7.37
N LEU A 17 8.26 12.81 8.02
CA LEU A 17 9.27 11.99 7.36
C LEU A 17 8.51 10.96 6.52
N VAL A 18 8.37 11.23 5.23
CA VAL A 18 7.85 10.32 4.22
C VAL A 18 9.04 10.07 3.31
N GLU A 19 9.50 8.82 3.23
CA GLU A 19 10.48 8.42 2.23
C GLU A 19 9.77 8.33 0.89
N ILE A 20 9.65 9.50 0.26
CA ILE A 20 9.15 9.62 -1.09
C ILE A 20 10.32 9.23 -2.00
N ARG A 21 10.17 8.16 -2.80
CA ARG A 21 11.13 7.82 -3.85
C ARG A 21 11.26 9.00 -4.82
N GLU A 22 12.39 9.13 -5.53
CA GLU A 22 12.64 10.28 -6.42
C GLU A 22 11.55 10.50 -7.48
N ASP A 23 10.75 9.47 -7.78
CA ASP A 23 9.59 9.48 -8.68
C ASP A 23 8.26 9.91 -8.01
N LEU A 24 8.31 10.40 -6.77
CA LEU A 24 7.17 10.80 -5.95
C LEU A 24 6.23 9.65 -5.54
N GLN A 25 6.66 8.38 -5.67
CA GLN A 25 5.87 7.23 -5.26
C GLN A 25 6.20 6.81 -3.81
N TYR A 26 5.18 6.37 -3.07
CA TYR A 26 5.36 5.74 -1.77
C TYR A 26 6.05 4.38 -1.97
N ALA A 27 7.13 4.12 -1.23
CA ALA A 27 7.75 2.79 -1.20
C ALA A 27 6.83 1.85 -0.41
N VAL A 28 6.08 1.01 -1.12
CA VAL A 28 5.22 -0.01 -0.50
C VAL A 28 5.79 -1.38 -0.87
N GLU A 29 6.17 -2.18 0.13
CA GLU A 29 6.75 -3.51 -0.07
C GLU A 29 5.80 -4.60 0.41
N PRO A 30 5.60 -5.70 -0.36
CA PRO A 30 4.78 -6.80 0.10
C PRO A 30 5.55 -7.61 1.15
N VAL A 31 4.93 -7.81 2.31
CA VAL A 31 5.53 -8.51 3.44
C VAL A 31 5.26 -10.00 3.37
N LYS A 32 3.97 -10.37 3.23
CA LYS A 32 3.52 -11.76 3.26
C LYS A 32 2.10 -11.91 2.73
N ILE A 33 1.76 -13.13 2.34
CA ILE A 33 0.38 -13.51 2.06
C ILE A 33 -0.29 -13.90 3.38
N VAL A 34 -1.39 -13.22 3.70
CA VAL A 34 -2.17 -13.44 4.92
C VAL A 34 -3.47 -14.22 4.68
N GLY A 35 -3.82 -14.47 3.43
CA GLY A 35 -4.99 -15.26 3.07
C GLY A 35 -5.04 -15.62 1.60
N GLN A 36 -5.83 -16.65 1.28
CA GLN A 36 -6.07 -17.09 -0.10
C GLN A 36 -7.56 -17.37 -0.25
N GLN A 37 -8.12 -17.00 -1.40
CA GLN A 37 -9.52 -17.23 -1.71
C GLN A 37 -9.70 -17.41 -3.23
N VAL A 38 -10.71 -18.16 -3.63
CA VAL A 38 -11.13 -18.24 -5.03
C VAL A 38 -12.40 -17.42 -5.22
N LYS A 39 -12.31 -16.36 -6.03
CA LYS A 39 -13.49 -15.58 -6.47
C LYS A 39 -14.19 -16.32 -7.60
N LYS A 40 -15.38 -16.84 -7.30
CA LYS A 40 -16.26 -17.45 -8.31
C LYS A 40 -17.07 -16.37 -9.00
N LEU A 41 -16.86 -16.22 -10.30
CA LEU A 41 -17.68 -15.40 -11.19
C LEU A 41 -18.62 -16.30 -12.00
N ARG A 42 -19.52 -15.69 -12.78
CA ARG A 42 -20.52 -16.41 -13.58
C ARG A 42 -19.93 -17.48 -14.52
N ASN A 43 -18.73 -17.25 -15.04
CA ASN A 43 -18.10 -18.09 -16.06
C ASN A 43 -16.65 -18.50 -15.75
N LYS A 44 -16.09 -18.06 -14.61
CA LYS A 44 -14.69 -18.36 -14.27
C LYS A 44 -14.47 -18.30 -12.77
N GLU A 45 -13.45 -19.02 -12.32
CA GLU A 45 -12.92 -18.95 -10.97
C GLU A 45 -11.56 -18.27 -11.02
N ILE A 46 -11.35 -17.26 -10.16
CA ILE A 46 -10.09 -16.51 -10.10
C ILE A 46 -9.50 -16.66 -8.68
N PRO A 47 -8.34 -17.31 -8.55
CA PRO A 47 -7.57 -17.30 -7.31
C PRO A 47 -7.07 -15.89 -6.99
N VAL A 48 -7.33 -15.44 -5.77
CA VAL A 48 -6.87 -14.18 -5.20
C VAL A 48 -6.19 -14.43 -3.87
N VAL A 49 -5.15 -13.65 -3.60
CA VAL A 49 -4.38 -13.70 -2.36
C VAL A 49 -4.52 -12.37 -1.64
N LYS A 50 -4.61 -12.44 -0.32
CA LYS A 50 -4.60 -11.25 0.54
C LYS A 50 -3.15 -10.97 0.91
N VAL A 51 -2.65 -9.81 0.51
CA VAL A 51 -1.25 -9.43 0.68
C VAL A 51 -1.18 -8.35 1.75
N LEU A 52 -0.32 -8.55 2.73
CA LEU A 52 0.06 -7.53 3.69
C LEU A 52 1.19 -6.70 3.09
N TRP A 53 0.97 -5.41 2.99
CA TRP A 53 1.91 -4.42 2.49
C TRP A 53 2.45 -3.61 3.66
N ARG A 54 3.76 -3.38 3.67
CA ARG A 54 4.40 -2.47 4.61
C ARG A 54 4.77 -1.19 3.89
N SER A 55 4.27 -0.09 4.42
CA SER A 55 4.84 1.24 4.24
C SER A 55 5.49 1.69 5.55
N ASP A 56 6.23 2.80 5.52
CA ASP A 56 6.93 3.35 6.70
C ASP A 56 6.02 3.62 7.91
N ARG A 57 4.70 3.76 7.69
CA ARG A 57 3.76 4.22 8.72
C ARG A 57 2.49 3.38 8.84
N VAL A 58 2.16 2.59 7.82
CA VAL A 58 0.90 1.86 7.74
C VAL A 58 1.14 0.48 7.15
N GLU A 59 0.59 -0.53 7.83
CA GLU A 59 0.39 -1.85 7.24
C GLU A 59 -0.99 -1.87 6.57
N GLU A 60 -1.03 -2.19 5.28
CA GLU A 60 -2.27 -2.26 4.50
C GLU A 60 -2.48 -3.67 3.99
N GLU A 61 -3.73 -4.10 3.89
CA GLU A 61 -4.08 -5.40 3.33
C GLU A 61 -4.94 -5.23 2.08
N THR A 62 -4.43 -5.70 0.93
CA THR A 62 -5.19 -5.70 -0.33
C THR A 62 -5.40 -7.12 -0.84
N TRP A 63 -6.37 -7.27 -1.75
CA TRP A 63 -6.64 -8.53 -2.44
C TRP A 63 -6.13 -8.44 -3.87
N GLU A 64 -5.09 -9.22 -4.17
CA GLU A 64 -4.47 -9.28 -5.49
C GLU A 64 -4.74 -10.61 -6.16
N THR A 65 -4.61 -10.66 -7.49
CA THR A 65 -4.70 -11.94 -8.20
C THR A 65 -3.45 -12.79 -7.93
N GLU A 66 -3.64 -14.09 -7.72
CA GLU A 66 -2.51 -14.98 -7.44
C GLU A 66 -1.48 -14.99 -8.57
N VAL A 67 -1.94 -14.92 -9.82
CA VAL A 67 -1.07 -14.90 -11.02
C VAL A 67 -0.14 -13.69 -10.98
N SER A 68 -0.68 -12.48 -10.78
CA SER A 68 0.12 -11.25 -10.73
C SER A 68 1.15 -11.29 -9.59
N MET A 69 0.76 -11.83 -8.43
CA MET A 69 1.65 -11.90 -7.28
C MET A 69 2.75 -12.94 -7.48
N ARG A 70 2.48 -14.07 -8.15
CA ARG A 70 3.51 -15.06 -8.50
C ARG A 70 4.50 -14.53 -9.54
N GLU A 71 4.05 -13.71 -10.47
CA GLU A 71 4.93 -13.10 -11.49
C GLU A 71 5.83 -12.01 -10.90
N GLN A 72 5.29 -11.13 -10.06
CA GLN A 72 6.03 -9.98 -9.52
C GLN A 72 6.80 -10.29 -8.24
N TYR A 73 6.24 -11.15 -7.39
CA TYR A 73 6.75 -11.45 -6.05
C TYR A 73 6.73 -12.96 -5.77
N PRO A 74 7.44 -13.77 -6.58
CA PRO A 74 7.42 -15.24 -6.46
C PRO A 74 7.86 -15.71 -5.07
N PHE A 75 8.78 -14.99 -4.42
CA PHE A 75 9.32 -15.31 -3.08
C PHE A 75 8.26 -15.30 -1.95
N LEU A 76 7.06 -14.75 -2.18
CA LEU A 76 5.97 -14.76 -1.20
C LEU A 76 5.23 -16.11 -1.15
N PHE A 77 5.51 -17.02 -2.08
CA PHE A 77 4.81 -18.30 -2.26
C PHE A 77 5.68 -19.52 -1.94
N ASP A 78 6.93 -19.31 -1.51
CA ASP A 78 7.87 -20.37 -1.10
C ASP A 78 7.63 -20.85 0.34
#